data_AF-A0A534VD38-F1
#
_entry.id   AF-A0A534VD38-F1
#
_cell.length_a   1.000
_cell.length_b   1.000
_cell.length_c   1.000
_cell.angle_alpha   90.00
_cell.angle_beta   90.00
_cell.angle_gamma   90.00
#
_symmetry.space_group_name_H-M   'P 1'
#
loop_
_entity.id
_entity.type
_entity.pdbx_description
1 polymer ?
#
loop_
_entity_poly.entity_id
_entity_poly.type
_entity_poly.pdbx_seq_one_letter_code
_entity_poly.pdbx_strand_id
1 'polypeptide(L)'
;GDVRYARFTRAGREARAAIARAGVALRAGDRATFHDTVAAAVRDYLAAKLDLPPGAVTAATAAERLRCAGLALGVTGELEAFFAACEQARFAPAGADGADMQRTLERADAIVRALERERRLGRSLAAASLLVIALANVAGAVAPAETPNTIFFRANALYGEERWAEAAAEYERVLAAGWESGNLYFNLGNAWFRAGDVGRAVLDYERTRRLLPRDPDVQANLSYARELAGDGGTEPAWARLVFPLAGRATSDELLGAASALYVAIMVLLTVALFVPVLAQGARSAAAVAGVALVVVLSSAGWRLATLDLPAWAVVLGHDEATVRFEPSAGGTAHFQAKPGTVVRLLGAREGWAQVERADGRRGWVEQAAVATI
;
A
#
# COMPACT_ATOMS: atom_id res chain seq x y z
N GLY A 1 0.72 35.80 3.19
CA GLY A 1 1.73 35.43 2.17
C GLY A 1 2.22 36.61 1.33
N ASP A 2 1.33 37.56 1.00
CA ASP A 2 1.53 38.51 -0.09
C ASP A 2 2.54 39.65 0.18
N VAL A 3 2.47 40.27 1.36
CA VAL A 3 3.36 41.40 1.72
C VAL A 3 4.84 40.98 1.77
N ARG A 4 5.10 39.80 2.34
CA ARG A 4 6.46 39.23 2.40
C ARG A 4 6.97 38.95 0.98
N TYR A 5 6.13 38.37 0.12
CA TYR A 5 6.45 38.07 -1.27
C TYR A 5 6.76 39.33 -2.10
N ALA A 6 5.94 40.37 -1.96
CA ALA A 6 6.17 41.66 -2.61
C ALA A 6 7.48 42.32 -2.15
N ARG A 7 7.79 42.28 -0.84
CA ARG A 7 9.06 42.77 -0.28
C ARG A 7 10.27 42.06 -0.92
N PHE A 8 10.20 40.73 -1.07
CA PHE A 8 11.30 39.93 -1.63
C PHE A 8 11.56 40.16 -3.13
N THR A 9 10.51 40.29 -3.94
CA THR A 9 10.64 40.49 -5.39
C THR A 9 11.08 41.92 -5.71
N ARG A 10 10.61 42.88 -4.91
CA ARG A 10 11.05 44.27 -4.95
C ARG A 10 12.53 44.40 -4.60
N ALA A 11 12.98 43.81 -3.50
CA ALA A 11 14.38 43.86 -3.05
C ALA A 11 15.38 43.35 -4.10
N GLY A 12 15.07 42.28 -4.84
CA GLY A 12 15.96 41.78 -5.90
C GLY A 12 16.08 42.71 -7.11
N ARG A 13 15.00 43.42 -7.47
CA ARG A 13 15.04 44.44 -8.53
C ARG A 13 15.79 45.68 -8.07
N GLU A 14 15.54 46.12 -6.85
CA GLU A 14 16.20 47.28 -6.24
C GLU A 14 17.71 47.06 -6.08
N ALA A 15 18.13 45.88 -5.65
CA ALA A 15 19.54 45.52 -5.53
C ALA A 15 20.27 45.58 -6.88
N ARG A 16 19.71 45.01 -7.95
CA ARG A 16 20.30 45.09 -9.30
C ARG A 16 20.35 46.52 -9.83
N ALA A 17 19.31 47.31 -9.60
CA ALA A 17 19.29 48.71 -9.98
C ALA A 17 20.35 49.52 -9.22
N ALA A 18 20.55 49.24 -7.92
CA ALA A 18 21.56 49.89 -7.11
C ALA A 18 22.99 49.48 -7.49
N ILE A 19 23.23 48.19 -7.80
CA ILE A 19 24.51 47.70 -8.35
C ILE A 19 24.80 48.37 -9.70
N ALA A 20 23.80 48.53 -10.57
CA ALA A 20 23.97 49.25 -11.83
C ALA A 20 24.32 50.74 -11.63
N ARG A 21 23.69 51.43 -10.66
CA ARG A 21 24.03 52.81 -10.28
C ARG A 21 25.44 52.93 -9.72
N ALA A 22 25.86 51.97 -8.90
CA ALA A 22 27.23 51.91 -8.43
C ALA A 22 28.23 51.75 -9.58
N GLY A 23 27.93 50.92 -10.58
CA GLY A 23 28.75 50.81 -11.80
C GLY A 23 28.90 52.13 -12.55
N VAL A 24 27.89 53.02 -12.50
CA VAL A 24 28.01 54.38 -13.06
C VAL A 24 28.91 55.27 -12.19
N ALA A 25 28.76 55.22 -10.87
CA ALA A 25 29.61 55.97 -9.93
C ALA A 25 31.09 55.56 -10.05
N LEU A 26 31.36 54.27 -10.27
CA LEU A 26 32.70 53.75 -10.53
C LEU A 26 33.33 54.39 -11.77
N ARG A 27 32.59 54.49 -12.89
CA ARG A 27 33.08 55.13 -14.12
C ARG A 27 33.26 56.64 -13.97
N ALA A 28 32.49 57.27 -13.09
CA ALA A 28 32.60 58.69 -12.76
C ALA A 28 33.73 58.98 -11.76
N GLY A 29 34.37 57.96 -11.18
CA GLY A 29 35.40 58.11 -10.15
C GLY A 29 34.89 58.58 -8.78
N ASP A 30 33.57 58.56 -8.55
CA ASP A 30 32.96 58.97 -7.29
C ASP A 30 32.97 57.84 -6.26
N ARG A 31 34.06 57.81 -5.49
CA ARG A 31 34.37 56.74 -4.52
C ARG A 31 33.37 56.68 -3.36
N ALA A 32 32.98 57.82 -2.80
CA ALA A 32 32.09 57.86 -1.65
C ALA A 32 30.71 57.31 -2.03
N THR A 33 30.15 57.81 -3.13
CA THR A 33 28.86 57.36 -3.63
C THR A 33 28.89 55.89 -4.04
N PHE A 34 29.99 55.40 -4.63
CA PHE A 34 30.15 53.99 -5.00
C PHE A 34 30.04 53.07 -3.78
N HIS A 35 30.88 53.26 -2.76
CA HIS A 35 30.91 52.34 -1.62
C HIS A 35 29.62 52.36 -0.81
N ASP A 36 29.02 53.54 -0.61
CA ASP A 36 27.75 53.67 0.10
C ASP A 36 26.61 52.99 -0.67
N THR A 37 26.55 53.18 -1.99
CA THR A 37 25.50 52.59 -2.84
C THR A 37 25.61 51.06 -2.89
N VAL A 38 26.81 50.50 -3.08
CA VAL A 38 27.02 49.05 -3.18
C VAL A 38 26.76 48.35 -1.84
N ALA A 39 27.28 48.92 -0.75
CA ALA A 39 27.11 48.32 0.57
C ALA A 39 25.66 48.40 1.06
N ALA A 40 24.95 49.50 0.81
CA ALA A 40 23.52 49.60 1.09
C ALA A 40 22.72 48.59 0.26
N ALA A 41 22.99 48.48 -1.04
CA ALA A 41 22.29 47.56 -1.94
C ALA A 41 22.34 46.10 -1.47
N VAL A 42 23.53 45.62 -1.11
CA VAL A 42 23.71 44.24 -0.66
C VAL A 42 23.12 44.03 0.73
N ARG A 43 23.26 45.00 1.65
CA ARG A 43 22.67 44.89 3.00
C ARG A 43 21.15 44.86 2.96
N ASP A 44 20.52 45.76 2.21
CA ASP A 44 19.06 45.81 2.09
C ASP A 44 18.51 44.56 1.40
N TYR A 45 19.25 44.07 0.39
CA TYR A 45 18.93 42.81 -0.26
C TYR A 45 18.96 41.62 0.71
N LEU A 46 20.02 41.50 1.52
CA LEU A 46 20.17 40.42 2.50
C LEU A 46 19.18 40.55 3.66
N ALA A 47 18.93 41.75 4.16
CA ALA A 47 17.89 42.02 5.16
C ALA A 47 16.53 41.52 4.66
N ALA A 48 16.19 41.92 3.44
CA ALA A 48 14.94 41.51 2.83
C ALA A 48 14.88 39.99 2.63
N LYS A 49 15.95 39.36 2.13
CA LYS A 49 16.00 37.93 1.72
C LYS A 49 16.15 36.94 2.87
N LEU A 50 16.88 37.29 3.92
CA LEU A 50 17.16 36.44 5.08
C LEU A 50 16.23 36.74 6.27
N ASP A 51 15.26 37.64 6.07
CA ASP A 51 14.33 38.15 7.09
C ASP A 51 15.08 38.63 8.35
N LEU A 52 16.14 39.40 8.13
CA LEU A 52 16.94 40.00 9.20
C LEU A 52 16.40 41.40 9.52
N PRO A 53 16.37 41.80 10.80
CA PRO A 53 15.97 43.14 11.18
C PRO A 53 16.96 44.19 10.64
N PRO A 54 16.50 45.43 10.35
CA PRO A 54 17.38 46.52 9.90
C PRO A 54 18.51 46.74 10.90
N GLY A 55 19.76 46.81 10.42
CA GLY A 55 20.95 46.98 11.26
C GLY A 55 21.59 45.69 11.78
N ALA A 56 20.93 44.52 11.67
CA ALA A 56 21.50 43.23 12.06
C ALA A 56 22.23 42.49 10.91
N VAL A 57 22.38 43.14 9.75
CA VAL A 57 23.05 42.55 8.58
C VAL A 57 24.56 42.69 8.72
N THR A 58 25.18 41.66 9.31
CA THR A 58 26.64 41.47 9.32
C THR A 58 27.01 40.25 8.47
N ALA A 59 28.28 40.15 8.09
CA ALA A 59 28.80 38.98 7.38
C ALA A 59 28.49 37.67 8.14
N ALA A 60 28.72 37.67 9.46
CA ALA A 60 28.50 36.51 10.32
C ALA A 60 27.02 36.11 10.40
N THR A 61 26.12 37.07 10.63
CA THR A 61 24.68 36.79 10.75
C THR A 61 24.07 36.32 9.43
N ALA A 62 24.52 36.88 8.31
CA ALA A 62 24.05 36.48 6.99
C ALA A 62 24.61 35.11 6.57
N ALA A 63 25.90 34.83 6.85
CA ALA A 63 26.49 33.52 6.59
C ALA A 63 25.81 32.40 7.40
N GLU A 64 25.52 32.65 8.68
CA GLU A 64 24.86 31.66 9.53
C GLU A 64 23.45 31.31 9.04
N ARG A 65 22.65 32.31 8.67
CA ARG A 65 21.31 32.07 8.10
C ARG A 65 21.36 31.31 6.78
N LEU A 66 22.37 31.55 5.96
CA LEU A 66 22.56 30.81 4.70
C LEU A 66 22.95 29.35 4.96
N ARG A 67 23.80 29.07 5.97
CA ARG A 67 24.14 27.70 6.39
C ARG A 67 22.92 26.94 6.91
N CYS A 68 22.12 27.55 7.79
CA CYS A 68 20.88 26.93 8.27
C CYS A 68 19.87 26.64 7.14
N ALA A 69 19.89 27.44 6.08
CA ALA A 69 19.06 27.23 4.90
C ALA A 69 19.61 26.17 3.93
N GLY A 70 20.75 25.54 4.23
CA GLY A 70 21.38 24.52 3.39
C GLY A 70 22.00 25.03 2.09
N LEU A 71 22.30 26.34 2.01
CA LEU A 71 22.86 26.97 0.82
C LEU A 71 24.40 26.95 0.87
N ALA A 72 25.04 26.69 -0.28
CA ALA A 72 26.41 26.18 -0.40
C ALA A 72 27.51 27.07 0.22
N LEU A 73 28.58 26.41 0.72
CA LEU A 73 29.82 26.97 1.30
C LEU A 73 30.51 28.06 0.44
N GLY A 74 30.23 28.12 -0.87
CA GLY A 74 30.82 29.10 -1.77
C GLY A 74 30.26 30.53 -1.60
N VAL A 75 28.95 30.67 -1.39
CA VAL A 75 28.30 32.01 -1.28
C VAL A 75 28.65 32.69 0.04
N THR A 76 28.86 31.92 1.10
CA THR A 76 29.29 32.46 2.41
C THR A 76 30.67 33.08 2.34
N GLY A 77 31.62 32.47 1.61
CA GLY A 77 32.97 33.01 1.44
C GLY A 77 33.01 34.30 0.61
N GLU A 78 32.20 34.37 -0.46
CA GLU A 78 32.06 35.60 -1.25
C GLU A 78 31.45 36.74 -0.43
N LEU A 79 30.51 36.41 0.45
CA LEU A 79 29.84 37.38 1.31
C LEU A 79 30.77 37.97 2.37
N GLU A 80 31.56 37.13 3.05
CA GLU A 80 32.57 37.55 4.01
C GLU A 80 33.63 38.43 3.34
N ALA A 81 34.13 38.02 2.16
CA ALA A 81 35.10 38.78 1.39
C ALA A 81 34.55 40.13 0.87
N PHE A 82 33.25 40.22 0.60
CA PHE A 82 32.58 41.45 0.20
C PHE A 82 32.50 42.45 1.37
N PHE A 83 32.03 42.02 2.54
CA PHE A 83 31.94 42.90 3.71
C PHE A 83 33.33 43.38 4.18
N ALA A 84 34.34 42.51 4.17
CA ALA A 84 35.71 42.88 4.48
C ALA A 84 36.26 43.97 3.53
N ALA A 85 35.97 43.86 2.22
CA ALA A 85 36.35 44.87 1.24
C ALA A 85 35.64 46.21 1.48
N CYS A 86 34.35 46.20 1.86
CA CYS A 86 33.63 47.42 2.21
C CYS A 86 34.18 48.10 3.48
N GLU A 87 34.60 47.32 4.48
CA GLU A 87 35.22 47.85 5.70
C GLU A 87 36.60 48.44 5.42
N GLN A 88 37.45 47.73 4.67
CA GLN A 88 38.77 48.23 4.28
C GLN A 88 38.68 49.52 3.47
N ALA A 89 37.73 49.60 2.53
CA ALA A 89 37.52 50.79 1.71
C ALA A 89 37.12 52.04 2.52
N ARG A 90 36.52 51.87 3.70
CA ARG A 90 36.18 52.98 4.61
C ARG A 90 37.41 53.61 5.27
N PHE A 91 38.51 52.86 5.40
CA PHE A 91 39.71 53.27 6.13
C PHE A 91 40.96 53.41 5.25
N ALA A 92 40.88 53.09 3.94
CA ALA A 92 42.02 53.14 3.03
C ALA A 92 42.33 54.57 2.51
N PRO A 93 43.62 55.00 2.48
CA PRO A 93 44.04 56.30 1.96
C PRO A 93 43.76 56.44 0.45
N ALA A 94 43.55 57.67 -0.02
CA ALA A 94 43.19 57.95 -1.41
C ALA A 94 44.37 57.66 -2.36
N GLY A 95 44.27 56.65 -3.24
CA GLY A 95 45.26 56.50 -4.31
C GLY A 95 45.36 55.18 -5.09
N ALA A 96 44.67 54.08 -4.73
CA ALA A 96 44.91 52.77 -5.38
C ALA A 96 43.66 51.89 -5.61
N ASP A 97 42.47 52.46 -5.83
CA ASP A 97 41.22 51.71 -5.58
C ASP A 97 40.42 51.24 -6.82
N GLY A 98 40.77 51.64 -8.05
CA GLY A 98 39.91 51.36 -9.22
C GLY A 98 39.65 49.87 -9.48
N ALA A 99 40.68 49.04 -9.36
CA ALA A 99 40.58 47.59 -9.51
C ALA A 99 39.86 46.94 -8.30
N ASP A 100 40.01 47.50 -7.10
CA ASP A 100 39.35 47.00 -5.89
C ASP A 100 37.85 47.32 -5.86
N MET A 101 37.46 48.48 -6.36
CA MET A 101 36.06 48.85 -6.54
C MET A 101 35.39 47.95 -7.58
N GLN A 102 36.05 47.69 -8.71
CA GLN A 102 35.52 46.78 -9.74
C GLN A 102 35.33 45.35 -9.19
N ARG A 103 36.31 44.82 -8.45
CA ARG A 103 36.20 43.51 -7.77
C ARG A 103 35.04 43.47 -6.76
N THR A 104 34.84 44.56 -6.03
CA THR A 104 33.73 44.67 -5.06
C THR A 104 32.36 44.67 -5.76
N LEU A 105 32.26 45.33 -6.91
CA LEU A 105 31.03 45.35 -7.72
C LEU A 105 30.71 43.97 -8.31
N GLU A 106 31.71 43.28 -8.84
CA GLU A 106 31.57 41.92 -9.39
C GLU A 106 31.14 40.92 -8.31
N ARG A 107 31.69 41.01 -7.10
CA ARG A 107 31.27 40.21 -5.95
C ARG A 107 29.81 40.48 -5.55
N ALA A 108 29.39 41.75 -5.51
CA ALA A 108 28.00 42.10 -5.21
C ALA A 108 27.02 41.49 -6.23
N ASP A 109 27.35 41.55 -7.53
CA ASP A 109 26.51 40.96 -8.58
C ASP A 109 26.49 39.43 -8.50
N ALA A 110 27.62 38.79 -8.21
CA ALA A 110 27.74 37.34 -8.04
C ALA A 110 26.82 36.81 -6.91
N ILE A 111 26.86 37.45 -5.74
CA ILE A 111 26.03 37.09 -4.57
C ILE A 111 24.54 37.18 -4.92
N VAL A 112 24.10 38.28 -5.54
CA VAL A 112 22.69 38.47 -5.93
C VAL A 112 22.26 37.41 -6.95
N ARG A 113 23.10 37.10 -7.94
CA ARG A 113 22.79 36.09 -8.96
C ARG A 113 22.78 34.67 -8.43
N ALA A 114 23.67 34.31 -7.52
CA ALA A 114 23.72 32.99 -6.90
C ALA A 114 22.42 32.73 -6.13
N LEU A 115 22.02 33.66 -5.27
CA LEU A 115 20.82 33.56 -4.44
C LEU A 115 19.51 33.59 -5.26
N GLU A 116 19.48 34.25 -6.42
CA GLU A 116 18.32 34.23 -7.32
C GLU A 116 18.23 32.92 -8.15
N ARG A 117 19.37 32.26 -8.46
CA ARG A 117 19.41 31.00 -9.22
C ARG A 117 18.89 29.80 -8.41
N GLU A 118 19.36 29.62 -7.19
CA GLU A 118 18.98 28.48 -6.35
C GLU A 118 17.46 28.42 -6.07
N ARG A 119 16.80 29.59 -5.99
CA ARG A 119 15.35 29.65 -5.75
C ARG A 119 14.49 29.35 -6.99
N ARG A 120 15.02 29.52 -8.21
CA ARG A 120 14.29 29.14 -9.44
C ARG A 120 14.17 27.62 -9.55
N LEU A 121 15.23 26.89 -9.18
CA LEU A 121 15.27 25.43 -9.19
C LEU A 121 14.29 24.81 -8.17
N GLY A 122 14.17 25.37 -6.96
CA GLY A 122 13.18 24.91 -5.98
C GLY A 122 11.72 25.12 -6.40
N ARG A 123 11.42 26.15 -7.20
CA ARG A 123 10.06 26.43 -7.69
C ARG A 123 9.65 25.54 -8.87
N SER A 124 10.58 25.23 -9.78
CA SER A 124 10.30 24.33 -10.90
C SER A 124 9.98 22.91 -10.42
N LEU A 125 10.64 22.45 -9.35
CA LEU A 125 10.38 21.13 -8.77
C LEU A 125 9.01 21.06 -8.07
N ALA A 126 8.64 22.09 -7.28
CA ALA A 126 7.32 22.14 -6.63
C ALA A 126 6.15 22.25 -7.64
N ALA A 127 6.32 23.00 -8.73
CA ALA A 127 5.34 23.10 -9.80
C ALA A 127 5.19 21.78 -10.58
N ALA A 128 6.30 21.06 -10.82
CA ALA A 128 6.26 19.74 -11.43
C ALA A 128 5.51 18.73 -10.54
N SER A 129 5.76 18.74 -9.22
CA SER A 129 5.02 17.88 -8.26
C SER A 129 3.52 18.18 -8.23
N LEU A 130 3.11 19.45 -8.26
CA LEU A 130 1.70 19.85 -8.31
C LEU A 130 1.03 19.46 -9.63
N LEU A 131 1.76 19.51 -10.75
CA LEU A 131 1.26 19.07 -12.05
C LEU A 131 1.05 17.55 -12.10
N VAL A 132 1.96 16.76 -11.52
CA VAL A 132 1.77 15.30 -11.38
C VAL A 132 0.54 14.97 -10.51
N ILE A 133 0.33 15.70 -9.41
CA ILE A 133 -0.85 15.52 -8.55
C ILE A 133 -2.14 15.92 -9.29
N ALA A 134 -2.12 17.00 -10.08
CA ALA A 134 -3.28 17.43 -10.87
C ALA A 134 -3.63 16.46 -12.00
N LEU A 135 -2.62 15.93 -12.72
CA LEU A 135 -2.83 14.91 -13.75
C LEU A 135 -3.30 13.56 -13.18
N ALA A 136 -2.90 13.23 -11.95
CA ALA A 136 -3.39 12.04 -11.26
C ALA A 136 -4.90 12.12 -10.88
N ASN A 137 -5.47 13.33 -10.80
CA ASN A 137 -6.88 13.52 -10.41
C ASN A 137 -7.86 13.64 -11.59
N VAL A 138 -7.38 13.77 -12.83
CA VAL A 138 -8.24 13.87 -14.04
C VAL A 138 -8.59 12.49 -14.62
N ALA A 139 -7.91 11.43 -14.18
CA ALA A 139 -8.24 10.05 -14.54
C ALA A 139 -9.23 9.44 -13.54
N GLY A 140 -10.54 9.62 -13.76
CA GLY A 140 -11.54 8.78 -13.08
C GLY A 140 -12.86 9.43 -12.68
N ALA A 141 -13.51 10.20 -13.55
CA ALA A 141 -14.95 10.45 -13.43
C ALA A 141 -15.72 9.34 -14.16
N VAL A 142 -15.67 8.12 -13.61
CA VAL A 142 -16.67 7.09 -13.90
C VAL A 142 -17.90 7.48 -13.07
N ALA A 143 -19.11 7.37 -13.63
CA ALA A 143 -20.34 7.50 -12.84
C ALA A 143 -20.20 6.64 -11.56
N PRO A 144 -20.69 7.08 -10.38
CA PRO A 144 -20.50 6.29 -9.17
C PRO A 144 -21.14 4.92 -9.41
N ALA A 145 -20.30 3.90 -9.62
CA ALA A 145 -20.74 2.53 -9.64
C ALA A 145 -21.48 2.33 -8.33
N GLU A 146 -22.70 1.80 -8.42
CA GLU A 146 -23.50 1.48 -7.24
C GLU A 146 -22.60 0.69 -6.28
N THR A 147 -22.41 1.22 -5.08
CA THR A 147 -21.37 0.68 -4.20
C THR A 147 -21.71 -0.77 -3.85
N PRO A 148 -20.71 -1.66 -3.73
CA PRO A 148 -20.93 -3.04 -3.31
C PRO A 148 -21.74 -3.14 -2.01
N ASN A 149 -21.54 -2.21 -1.08
CA ASN A 149 -22.33 -2.10 0.14
C ASN A 149 -23.82 -1.82 -0.13
N THR A 150 -24.14 -0.90 -1.04
CA THR A 150 -25.54 -0.62 -1.39
C THR A 150 -26.22 -1.82 -2.04
N ILE A 151 -25.52 -2.55 -2.91
CA ILE A 151 -26.04 -3.78 -3.52
C ILE A 151 -26.23 -4.86 -2.45
N PHE A 152 -25.26 -5.02 -1.53
CA PHE A 152 -25.35 -5.95 -0.40
C PHE A 152 -26.53 -5.68 0.53
N PHE A 153 -26.79 -4.41 0.88
CA PHE A 153 -27.96 -4.06 1.72
C PHE A 153 -29.28 -4.32 1.00
N ARG A 154 -29.35 -4.07 -0.31
CA ARG A 154 -30.53 -4.44 -1.11
C ARG A 154 -30.73 -5.95 -1.11
N ALA A 155 -29.67 -6.73 -1.31
CA ALA A 155 -29.74 -8.19 -1.26
C ALA A 155 -30.23 -8.69 0.11
N ASN A 156 -29.75 -8.12 1.22
CA ASN A 156 -30.26 -8.41 2.56
C ASN A 156 -31.77 -8.07 2.71
N ALA A 157 -32.22 -6.95 2.15
CA ALA A 157 -33.63 -6.55 2.19
C ALA A 157 -34.52 -7.53 1.40
N LEU A 158 -34.10 -7.88 0.17
CA LEU A 158 -34.77 -8.89 -0.65
C LEU A 158 -34.81 -10.26 0.06
N TYR A 159 -33.73 -10.63 0.75
CA TYR A 159 -33.71 -11.82 1.58
C TYR A 159 -34.73 -11.71 2.72
N GLY A 160 -34.80 -10.58 3.44
CA GLY A 160 -35.82 -10.35 4.47
C GLY A 160 -37.26 -10.40 3.95
N GLU A 161 -37.48 -10.04 2.68
CA GLU A 161 -38.76 -10.13 1.96
C GLU A 161 -39.07 -11.54 1.41
N GLU A 162 -38.23 -12.53 1.70
CA GLU A 162 -38.33 -13.91 1.21
C GLU A 162 -38.15 -14.06 -0.32
N ARG A 163 -37.60 -13.05 -0.97
CA ARG A 163 -37.30 -13.04 -2.41
C ARG A 163 -35.91 -13.62 -2.66
N TRP A 164 -35.75 -14.90 -2.33
CA TRP A 164 -34.46 -15.58 -2.23
C TRP A 164 -33.64 -15.55 -3.53
N ALA A 165 -34.25 -15.84 -4.67
CA ALA A 165 -33.56 -15.84 -5.96
C ALA A 165 -33.09 -14.44 -6.38
N GLU A 166 -33.88 -13.40 -6.09
CA GLU A 166 -33.51 -12.02 -6.37
C GLU A 166 -32.41 -11.53 -5.42
N ALA A 167 -32.47 -11.93 -4.15
CA ALA A 167 -31.40 -11.67 -3.20
C ALA A 167 -30.08 -12.31 -3.65
N ALA A 168 -30.12 -13.57 -4.11
CA ALA A 168 -28.95 -14.28 -4.62
C ALA A 168 -28.34 -13.55 -5.83
N ALA A 169 -29.18 -13.11 -6.79
CA ALA A 169 -28.71 -12.34 -7.95
C ALA A 169 -28.02 -11.02 -7.55
N GLU A 170 -28.53 -10.29 -6.55
CA GLU A 170 -27.88 -9.07 -6.08
C GLU A 170 -26.57 -9.37 -5.32
N TYR A 171 -26.49 -10.43 -4.52
CA TYR A 171 -25.22 -10.87 -3.93
C TYR A 171 -24.18 -11.28 -5.01
N GLU A 172 -24.59 -11.96 -6.07
CA GLU A 172 -23.71 -12.27 -7.21
C GLU A 172 -23.18 -11.00 -7.90
N ARG A 173 -23.98 -9.92 -7.96
CA ARG A 173 -23.50 -8.61 -8.45
C ARG A 173 -22.42 -8.01 -7.54
N VAL A 174 -22.49 -8.23 -6.23
CA VAL A 174 -21.42 -7.82 -5.28
C VAL A 174 -20.14 -8.60 -5.58
N LEU A 175 -20.23 -9.92 -5.78
CA LEU A 175 -19.09 -10.75 -6.17
C LEU A 175 -18.51 -10.33 -7.53
N ALA A 176 -19.36 -10.05 -8.52
CA ALA A 176 -18.93 -9.59 -9.85
C ALA A 176 -18.22 -8.22 -9.82
N ALA A 177 -18.48 -7.41 -8.79
CA ALA A 177 -17.75 -6.16 -8.55
C ALA A 177 -16.35 -6.38 -7.91
N GLY A 178 -15.94 -7.64 -7.70
CA GLY A 178 -14.65 -8.02 -7.11
C GLY A 178 -14.63 -7.99 -5.59
N TRP A 179 -15.79 -7.92 -4.93
CA TRP A 179 -15.89 -7.89 -3.48
C TRP A 179 -16.20 -9.29 -2.97
N GLU A 180 -15.23 -9.90 -2.28
CA GLU A 180 -15.36 -11.23 -1.71
C GLU A 180 -15.21 -11.16 -0.19
N SER A 181 -16.07 -11.87 0.53
CA SER A 181 -15.95 -12.04 1.98
C SER A 181 -16.70 -13.27 2.44
N GLY A 182 -16.31 -13.83 3.59
CA GLY A 182 -17.01 -14.97 4.18
C GLY A 182 -18.49 -14.69 4.40
N ASN A 183 -18.85 -13.50 4.89
CA ASN A 183 -20.25 -13.12 5.12
C ASN A 183 -21.06 -13.02 3.81
N LEU A 184 -20.44 -12.53 2.74
CA LEU A 184 -21.08 -12.47 1.43
C LEU A 184 -21.38 -13.87 0.88
N TYR A 185 -20.38 -14.75 0.90
CA TYR A 185 -20.57 -16.14 0.50
C TYR A 185 -21.60 -16.85 1.39
N PHE A 186 -21.59 -16.60 2.71
CA PHE A 186 -22.56 -17.18 3.62
C PHE A 186 -23.99 -16.75 3.29
N ASN A 187 -24.20 -15.46 3.07
CA ASN A 187 -25.51 -14.91 2.75
C ASN A 187 -26.00 -15.36 1.36
N LEU A 188 -25.10 -15.44 0.38
CA LEU A 188 -25.39 -15.98 -0.95
C LEU A 188 -25.77 -17.47 -0.86
N GLY A 189 -25.02 -18.26 -0.10
CA GLY A 189 -25.31 -19.67 0.15
C GLY A 189 -26.67 -19.86 0.83
N ASN A 190 -27.00 -19.04 1.84
CA ASN A 190 -28.31 -19.00 2.47
C ASN A 190 -29.43 -18.66 1.47
N ALA A 191 -29.21 -17.67 0.60
CA ALA A 191 -30.17 -17.28 -0.42
C ALA A 191 -30.43 -18.41 -1.42
N TRP A 192 -29.38 -19.06 -1.92
CA TRP A 192 -29.51 -20.23 -2.81
C TRP A 192 -30.19 -21.40 -2.12
N PHE A 193 -29.84 -21.67 -0.86
CA PHE A 193 -30.45 -22.74 -0.09
C PHE A 193 -31.96 -22.55 0.05
N ARG A 194 -32.38 -21.32 0.41
CA ARG A 194 -33.81 -20.96 0.55
C ARG A 194 -34.54 -20.89 -0.79
N ALA A 195 -33.82 -20.62 -1.89
CA ALA A 195 -34.34 -20.71 -3.26
C ALA A 195 -34.47 -22.16 -3.76
N GLY A 196 -33.93 -23.15 -3.02
CA GLY A 196 -33.97 -24.57 -3.38
C GLY A 196 -32.79 -25.06 -4.23
N ASP A 197 -31.82 -24.20 -4.55
CA ASP A 197 -30.60 -24.58 -5.27
C ASP A 197 -29.52 -25.03 -4.28
N VAL A 198 -29.58 -26.30 -3.91
CA VAL A 198 -28.64 -26.93 -2.96
C VAL A 198 -27.21 -26.92 -3.51
N GLY A 199 -27.04 -27.05 -4.83
CA GLY A 199 -25.72 -27.08 -5.46
C GLY A 199 -24.95 -25.77 -5.28
N ARG A 200 -25.59 -24.64 -5.59
CA ARG A 200 -25.00 -23.32 -5.36
C ARG A 200 -24.85 -23.01 -3.88
N ALA A 201 -25.79 -23.44 -3.04
CA ALA A 201 -25.68 -23.29 -1.60
C ALA A 201 -24.42 -23.97 -1.04
N VAL A 202 -24.18 -25.23 -1.39
CA VAL A 202 -22.97 -25.95 -0.96
C VAL A 202 -21.72 -25.25 -1.49
N LEU A 203 -21.69 -24.82 -2.76
CA LEU A 203 -20.56 -24.08 -3.32
C LEU A 203 -20.17 -22.88 -2.47
N ASP A 204 -21.13 -22.02 -2.12
CA ASP A 204 -20.85 -20.80 -1.38
C ASP A 204 -20.58 -21.06 0.11
N TYR A 205 -21.19 -22.08 0.72
CA TYR A 205 -20.82 -22.50 2.07
C TYR A 205 -19.40 -23.07 2.14
N GLU A 206 -18.93 -23.77 1.11
CA GLU A 206 -17.54 -24.26 1.03
C GLU A 206 -16.54 -23.11 0.96
N ARG A 207 -16.83 -22.09 0.15
CA ARG A 207 -16.06 -20.85 0.10
C ARG A 207 -16.06 -20.16 1.46
N THR A 208 -17.22 -20.11 2.11
CA THR A 208 -17.37 -19.53 3.44
C THR A 208 -16.51 -20.26 4.46
N ARG A 209 -16.49 -21.60 4.47
CA ARG A 209 -15.67 -22.41 5.40
C ARG A 209 -14.17 -22.14 5.30
N ARG A 210 -13.68 -21.75 4.12
CA ARG A 210 -12.27 -21.36 3.94
C ARG A 210 -11.94 -20.05 4.65
N LEU A 211 -12.89 -19.11 4.70
CA LEU A 211 -12.72 -17.77 5.26
C LEU A 211 -13.14 -17.67 6.73
N LEU A 212 -14.18 -18.40 7.14
CA LEU A 212 -14.78 -18.38 8.47
C LEU A 212 -14.79 -19.79 9.09
N PRO A 213 -13.63 -20.43 9.30
CA PRO A 213 -13.57 -21.83 9.75
C PRO A 213 -14.15 -22.05 11.17
N ARG A 214 -14.26 -20.99 11.97
CA ARG A 214 -14.74 -21.05 13.37
C ARG A 214 -16.23 -20.79 13.52
N ASP A 215 -16.91 -20.37 12.45
CA ASP A 215 -18.29 -19.96 12.52
C ASP A 215 -19.21 -21.21 12.63
N PRO A 216 -19.96 -21.36 13.74
CA PRO A 216 -20.79 -22.53 13.95
C PRO A 216 -21.96 -22.61 12.95
N ASP A 217 -22.49 -21.47 12.50
CA ASP A 217 -23.61 -21.43 11.57
C ASP A 217 -23.15 -21.89 10.18
N VAL A 218 -21.93 -21.54 9.78
CA VAL A 218 -21.31 -22.04 8.55
C VAL A 218 -21.16 -23.56 8.60
N GLN A 219 -20.67 -24.10 9.71
CA GLN A 219 -20.49 -25.55 9.85
C GLN A 219 -21.83 -26.30 9.84
N ALA A 220 -22.84 -25.76 10.54
CA ALA A 220 -24.18 -26.35 10.59
C ALA A 220 -24.87 -26.31 9.21
N ASN A 221 -24.87 -25.16 8.55
CA ASN A 221 -25.52 -24.99 7.24
C ASN A 221 -24.82 -25.80 6.16
N LEU A 222 -23.48 -25.84 6.14
CA LEU A 222 -22.74 -26.67 5.21
C LEU A 222 -23.02 -28.15 5.44
N SER A 223 -23.00 -28.62 6.70
CA SER A 223 -23.29 -30.02 7.03
C SER A 223 -24.69 -30.41 6.57
N TYR A 224 -25.68 -29.57 6.84
CA TYR A 224 -27.06 -29.82 6.45
C TYR A 224 -27.25 -29.83 4.92
N ALA A 225 -26.67 -28.87 4.20
CA ALA A 225 -26.75 -28.81 2.75
C ALA A 225 -26.05 -30.00 2.08
N ARG A 226 -24.90 -30.42 2.62
CA ARG A 226 -24.16 -31.60 2.18
C ARG A 226 -24.91 -32.92 2.43
N GLU A 227 -25.56 -33.06 3.59
CA GLU A 227 -26.45 -34.20 3.87
C GLU A 227 -27.59 -34.30 2.86
N LEU A 228 -28.20 -33.16 2.51
CA LEU A 228 -29.25 -33.10 1.49
C LEU A 228 -28.73 -33.48 0.08
N ALA A 229 -27.49 -33.10 -0.23
CA ALA A 229 -26.78 -33.52 -1.44
C ALA A 229 -26.36 -35.01 -1.42
N GLY A 230 -26.52 -35.71 -0.29
CA GLY A 230 -26.11 -37.11 -0.11
C GLY A 230 -24.60 -37.28 0.08
N ASP A 231 -23.88 -36.20 0.39
CA ASP A 231 -22.45 -36.20 0.68
C ASP A 231 -22.21 -35.92 2.17
N GLY A 232 -22.27 -36.95 3.01
CA GLY A 232 -22.05 -36.83 4.46
C GLY A 232 -20.59 -36.59 4.87
N GLY A 233 -19.73 -36.08 3.98
CA GLY A 233 -18.29 -35.94 4.16
C GLY A 233 -17.91 -35.26 5.47
N THR A 234 -17.62 -36.07 6.49
CA THR A 234 -17.11 -35.63 7.78
C THR A 234 -15.61 -35.86 7.83
N GLU A 235 -14.87 -34.86 8.31
CA GLU A 235 -13.45 -35.08 8.61
C GLU A 235 -13.32 -36.24 9.62
N PRO A 236 -12.42 -37.21 9.36
CA PRO A 236 -12.18 -38.30 10.29
C PRO A 236 -11.81 -37.78 11.68
N ALA A 237 -12.34 -38.42 12.73
CA ALA A 237 -12.07 -38.01 14.12
C ALA A 237 -10.56 -37.99 14.46
N TRP A 238 -9.78 -38.91 13.87
CA TRP A 238 -8.32 -38.95 14.06
C TRP A 238 -7.63 -37.71 13.48
N ALA A 239 -8.11 -37.16 12.36
CA ALA A 239 -7.54 -35.98 11.74
C ALA A 239 -7.73 -34.75 12.64
N ARG A 240 -8.88 -34.65 13.31
CA ARG A 240 -9.15 -33.59 14.31
C ARG A 240 -8.27 -33.70 15.54
N LEU A 241 -7.85 -34.91 15.92
CA LEU A 241 -6.95 -35.12 17.05
C LEU A 241 -5.50 -34.74 16.71
N VAL A 242 -5.02 -35.11 15.52
CA VAL A 242 -3.64 -34.89 15.08
C VAL A 242 -3.43 -33.46 14.56
N PHE A 243 -4.44 -32.87 13.94
CA PHE A 243 -4.41 -31.55 13.31
C PHE A 243 -5.50 -30.62 13.89
N PRO A 244 -5.49 -30.36 15.21
CA PRO A 244 -6.60 -29.72 15.92
C PRO A 244 -6.90 -28.29 15.45
N LEU A 245 -5.94 -27.62 14.83
CA LEU A 245 -6.08 -26.26 14.34
C LEU A 245 -6.52 -26.19 12.87
N ALA A 246 -6.40 -27.28 12.11
CA ALA A 246 -6.62 -27.27 10.66
C ALA A 246 -8.06 -26.89 10.27
N GLY A 247 -9.05 -27.38 11.02
CA GLY A 247 -10.46 -27.03 10.83
C GLY A 247 -10.90 -25.75 11.54
N ARG A 248 -10.04 -25.12 12.36
CA ARG A 248 -10.41 -23.98 13.23
C ARG A 248 -9.65 -22.70 12.92
N ALA A 249 -8.68 -22.72 12.04
CA ALA A 249 -7.89 -21.55 11.67
C ALA A 249 -7.70 -21.52 10.16
N THR A 250 -7.60 -20.32 9.61
CA THR A 250 -7.27 -20.11 8.20
C THR A 250 -5.80 -20.44 7.95
N SER A 251 -5.43 -20.68 6.69
CA SER A 251 -4.03 -20.91 6.33
C SER A 251 -3.15 -19.69 6.66
N ASP A 252 -3.67 -18.47 6.47
CA ASP A 252 -2.94 -17.25 6.81
C ASP A 252 -2.67 -17.12 8.32
N GLU A 253 -3.67 -17.43 9.16
CA GLU A 253 -3.49 -17.44 10.62
C GLU A 253 -2.47 -18.48 11.07
N LEU A 254 -2.49 -19.68 10.49
CA LEU A 254 -1.57 -20.76 10.84
C LEU A 254 -0.14 -20.43 10.41
N LEU A 255 0.06 -19.91 9.20
CA LEU A 255 1.37 -19.51 8.69
C LEU A 255 1.92 -18.28 9.43
N GLY A 256 1.05 -17.33 9.79
CA GLY A 256 1.39 -16.20 10.64
C GLY A 256 1.83 -16.65 12.04
N ALA A 257 1.07 -17.55 12.67
CA ALA A 257 1.42 -18.12 13.98
C ALA A 257 2.72 -18.93 13.93
N ALA A 258 2.95 -19.73 12.88
CA ALA A 258 4.20 -20.45 12.67
C ALA A 258 5.39 -19.49 12.57
N SER A 259 5.24 -18.40 11.81
CA SER A 259 6.27 -17.37 11.64
C SER A 259 6.58 -16.68 12.97
N ALA A 260 5.55 -16.32 13.74
CA ALA A 260 5.71 -15.70 15.06
C ALA A 260 6.41 -16.65 16.05
N LEU A 261 6.02 -17.92 16.09
CA LEU A 261 6.67 -18.95 16.92
C LEU A 261 8.14 -19.15 16.54
N TYR A 262 8.44 -19.20 15.24
CA TYR A 262 9.82 -19.31 14.77
C TYR A 262 10.69 -18.13 15.23
N VAL A 263 10.20 -16.90 15.06
CA VAL A 263 10.91 -15.70 15.54
C VAL A 263 11.09 -15.74 17.06
N ALA A 264 10.05 -16.13 17.82
CA ALA A 264 10.15 -16.27 19.28
C ALA A 264 11.21 -17.30 19.69
N ILE A 265 11.28 -18.45 19.02
CA ILE A 265 12.33 -19.45 19.25
C ILE A 265 13.71 -18.85 18.98
N MET A 266 13.90 -18.15 17.86
CA MET A 266 15.19 -17.53 17.54
C MET A 266 15.61 -16.49 18.60
N VAL A 267 14.68 -15.66 19.06
CA VAL A 267 14.93 -14.69 20.15
C VAL A 267 15.29 -15.40 21.46
N LEU A 268 14.55 -16.44 21.85
CA LEU A 268 14.82 -17.20 23.07
C LEU A 268 16.18 -17.89 23.03
N LEU A 269 16.55 -18.48 21.90
CA LEU A 269 17.87 -19.09 21.72
C LEU A 269 18.99 -18.04 21.74
N THR A 270 18.75 -16.85 21.19
CA THR A 270 19.69 -15.72 21.26
C THR A 270 19.86 -15.27 22.72
N VAL A 271 18.77 -15.10 23.48
CA VAL A 271 18.83 -14.77 24.91
C VAL A 271 19.58 -15.86 25.69
N ALA A 272 19.34 -17.14 25.39
CA ALA A 272 20.03 -18.24 26.03
C ALA A 272 21.54 -18.28 25.73
N LEU A 273 21.96 -17.70 24.59
CA LEU A 273 23.36 -17.57 24.22
C LEU A 273 24.04 -16.41 24.92
N PHE A 274 23.39 -15.25 24.99
CA PHE A 274 23.99 -14.00 25.50
C PHE A 274 23.74 -13.72 26.99
N VAL A 275 22.74 -14.36 27.61
CA VAL A 275 22.34 -14.12 29.00
C VAL A 275 22.33 -15.45 29.79
N PRO A 276 23.49 -15.88 30.35
CA PRO A 276 23.62 -17.19 31.01
C PRO A 276 22.63 -17.42 32.16
N VAL A 277 22.30 -16.35 32.91
CA VAL A 277 21.35 -16.39 34.03
C VAL A 277 19.95 -16.83 33.59
N LEU A 278 19.55 -16.52 32.35
CA LEU A 278 18.24 -16.87 31.79
C LEU A 278 18.28 -18.11 30.89
N ALA A 279 19.45 -18.70 30.65
CA ALA A 279 19.65 -19.65 29.56
C ALA A 279 18.83 -20.95 29.70
N GLN A 280 18.72 -21.49 30.92
CA GLN A 280 17.92 -22.71 31.14
C GLN A 280 16.43 -22.44 30.90
N GLY A 281 15.90 -21.33 31.45
CA GLY A 281 14.51 -20.93 31.25
C GLY A 281 14.20 -20.65 29.77
N ALA A 282 15.09 -19.93 29.08
CA ALA A 282 14.94 -19.60 27.67
C ALA A 282 14.99 -20.84 26.76
N ARG A 283 15.86 -21.83 27.04
CA ARG A 283 15.89 -23.10 26.31
C ARG A 283 14.63 -23.93 26.52
N SER A 284 14.15 -24.01 27.76
CA SER A 284 12.89 -24.71 28.06
C SER A 284 11.71 -24.04 27.35
N ALA A 285 11.63 -22.71 27.38
CA ALA A 285 10.61 -21.95 26.65
C ALA A 285 10.72 -22.16 25.13
N ALA A 286 11.93 -22.15 24.57
CA ALA A 286 12.16 -22.43 23.15
C ALA A 286 11.74 -23.85 22.76
N ALA A 287 11.97 -24.84 23.63
CA ALA A 287 11.52 -26.21 23.40
C ALA A 287 9.99 -26.32 23.38
N VAL A 288 9.30 -25.67 24.32
CA VAL A 288 7.82 -25.61 24.34
C VAL A 288 7.28 -24.91 23.09
N ALA A 289 7.86 -23.77 22.71
CA ALA A 289 7.52 -23.07 21.48
C ALA A 289 7.79 -23.93 20.23
N GLY A 290 8.85 -24.75 20.24
CA GLY A 290 9.16 -25.71 19.19
C GLY A 290 8.09 -26.81 19.04
N VAL A 291 7.61 -27.37 20.15
CA VAL A 291 6.48 -28.32 20.13
C VAL A 291 5.22 -27.64 19.59
N ALA A 292 4.91 -26.42 20.02
CA ALA A 292 3.79 -25.65 19.51
C ALA A 292 3.92 -25.39 17.99
N LEU A 293 5.13 -25.07 17.52
CA LEU A 293 5.42 -24.85 16.10
C LEU A 293 5.16 -26.12 15.28
N VAL A 294 5.55 -27.29 15.77
CA VAL A 294 5.26 -28.57 15.09
C VAL A 294 3.76 -28.80 14.95
N VAL A 295 2.97 -28.54 15.99
CA VAL A 295 1.50 -28.68 15.95
C VAL A 295 0.87 -27.69 14.97
N VAL A 296 1.36 -26.45 14.94
CA VAL A 296 0.85 -25.42 14.02
C VAL A 296 1.22 -25.75 12.58
N LEU A 297 2.47 -26.14 12.30
CA LEU A 297 2.92 -26.52 10.96
C LEU A 297 2.25 -27.79 10.44
N SER A 298 2.05 -28.81 11.29
CA SER A 298 1.33 -30.02 10.89
C SER A 298 -0.12 -29.71 10.55
N SER A 299 -0.78 -28.87 11.36
CA SER A 299 -2.15 -28.41 11.10
C SER A 299 -2.24 -27.56 9.82
N ALA A 300 -1.26 -26.68 9.58
CA ALA A 300 -1.18 -25.88 8.36
C ALA A 300 -1.00 -26.76 7.12
N GLY A 301 -0.07 -27.71 7.18
CA GLY A 301 0.18 -28.66 6.09
C GLY A 301 -1.05 -29.52 5.79
N TRP A 302 -1.74 -30.01 6.81
CA TRP A 302 -2.99 -30.74 6.62
C TRP A 302 -4.06 -29.89 5.95
N ARG A 303 -4.32 -28.67 6.45
CA ARG A 303 -5.30 -27.75 5.87
C ARG A 303 -4.99 -27.43 4.41
N LEU A 304 -3.73 -27.09 4.11
CA LEU A 304 -3.30 -26.82 2.75
C LEU A 304 -3.53 -28.03 1.84
N ALA A 305 -3.17 -29.23 2.29
CA ALA A 305 -3.28 -30.45 1.50
C ALA A 305 -4.73 -30.92 1.26
N THR A 306 -5.66 -30.65 2.19
CA THR A 306 -7.02 -31.19 2.12
C THR A 306 -8.07 -30.17 1.71
N LEU A 307 -7.85 -28.89 1.99
CA LEU A 307 -8.87 -27.84 1.81
C LEU A 307 -8.47 -26.79 0.78
N ASP A 308 -7.26 -26.23 0.91
CA ASP A 308 -6.92 -24.97 0.23
C ASP A 308 -6.17 -25.18 -1.10
N LEU A 309 -5.28 -26.18 -1.22
CA LEU A 309 -4.54 -26.45 -2.47
C LEU A 309 -5.30 -27.30 -3.51
N PRO A 310 -6.10 -28.33 -3.14
CA PRO A 310 -6.81 -29.10 -4.15
C PRO A 310 -7.86 -28.24 -4.88
N ALA A 311 -7.94 -28.43 -6.19
CA ALA A 311 -8.96 -27.80 -7.03
C ALA A 311 -10.31 -28.48 -6.80
N TRP A 312 -11.01 -28.08 -5.74
CA TRP A 312 -12.35 -28.56 -5.43
C TRP A 312 -13.40 -27.87 -6.31
N ALA A 313 -14.45 -28.59 -6.65
CA ALA A 313 -15.61 -28.11 -7.35
C ALA A 313 -16.89 -28.75 -6.79
N VAL A 314 -18.02 -28.10 -7.03
CA VAL A 314 -19.34 -28.58 -6.64
C VAL A 314 -20.18 -28.79 -7.89
N VAL A 315 -20.88 -29.91 -7.94
CA VAL A 315 -21.86 -30.19 -8.99
C VAL A 315 -23.06 -29.26 -8.83
N LEU A 316 -23.39 -28.52 -9.89
CA LEU A 316 -24.49 -27.57 -9.94
C LEU A 316 -25.68 -28.14 -10.74
N GLY A 317 -26.83 -27.48 -10.62
CA GLY A 317 -28.04 -27.80 -11.38
C GLY A 317 -29.17 -28.32 -10.52
N HIS A 318 -30.30 -28.66 -11.16
CA HIS A 318 -31.47 -29.22 -10.49
C HIS A 318 -31.57 -30.75 -10.65
N ASP A 319 -30.99 -31.28 -11.72
CA ASP A 319 -30.99 -32.71 -12.03
C ASP A 319 -29.64 -33.35 -11.68
N GLU A 320 -29.63 -34.67 -11.53
CA GLU A 320 -28.38 -35.41 -11.31
C GLU A 320 -27.47 -35.33 -12.54
N ALA A 321 -26.23 -34.93 -12.33
CA ALA A 321 -25.22 -34.88 -13.38
C ALA A 321 -24.63 -36.27 -13.62
N THR A 322 -24.73 -36.75 -14.85
CA THR A 322 -24.16 -38.05 -15.24
C THR A 322 -22.66 -37.94 -15.44
N VAL A 323 -21.91 -38.58 -14.54
CA VAL A 323 -20.47 -38.73 -14.66
C VAL A 323 -20.17 -39.96 -15.52
N ARG A 324 -19.36 -39.78 -16.57
CA ARG A 324 -19.08 -40.78 -17.62
C ARG A 324 -17.63 -41.27 -17.56
N PHE A 325 -17.36 -42.44 -18.15
CA PHE A 325 -15.97 -42.93 -18.26
C PHE A 325 -15.13 -42.17 -19.30
N GLU A 326 -15.78 -41.60 -20.30
CA GLU A 326 -15.14 -40.89 -21.41
C GLU A 326 -15.73 -39.47 -21.54
N PRO A 327 -14.95 -38.49 -22.01
CA PRO A 327 -15.40 -37.11 -22.24
C PRO A 327 -16.24 -37.02 -23.53
N SER A 328 -17.37 -37.72 -23.56
CA SER A 328 -18.28 -37.72 -24.71
C SER A 328 -19.72 -37.88 -24.26
N ALA A 329 -20.65 -37.22 -24.97
CA ALA A 329 -22.08 -37.27 -24.64
C ALA A 329 -22.66 -38.69 -24.78
N GLY A 330 -22.07 -39.53 -25.65
CA GLY A 330 -22.42 -40.93 -25.82
C GLY A 330 -21.69 -41.90 -24.89
N GLY A 331 -20.76 -41.43 -24.07
CA GLY A 331 -19.93 -42.28 -23.22
C GLY A 331 -20.73 -42.99 -22.12
N THR A 332 -20.28 -44.18 -21.72
CA THR A 332 -20.95 -44.99 -20.68
C THR A 332 -21.02 -44.24 -19.36
N ALA A 333 -22.23 -44.15 -18.80
CA ALA A 333 -22.46 -43.58 -17.47
C ALA A 333 -21.76 -44.43 -16.40
N HIS A 334 -20.95 -43.77 -15.57
CA HIS A 334 -20.23 -44.40 -14.46
C HIS A 334 -21.01 -44.25 -13.14
N PHE A 335 -21.43 -43.03 -12.80
CA PHE A 335 -22.31 -42.76 -11.66
C PHE A 335 -23.06 -41.44 -11.84
N GLN A 336 -24.13 -41.27 -11.08
CA GLN A 336 -24.87 -40.01 -10.99
C GLN A 336 -24.37 -39.19 -9.80
N ALA A 337 -24.11 -37.91 -10.01
CA ALA A 337 -23.75 -36.96 -8.98
C ALA A 337 -24.91 -36.00 -8.74
N LYS A 338 -25.39 -35.94 -7.50
CA LYS A 338 -26.46 -35.01 -7.11
C LYS A 338 -25.92 -33.58 -7.05
N PRO A 339 -26.75 -32.56 -7.31
CA PRO A 339 -26.40 -31.18 -7.02
C PRO A 339 -25.90 -31.03 -5.58
N GLY A 340 -24.78 -30.33 -5.40
CA GLY A 340 -24.11 -30.16 -4.11
C GLY A 340 -23.05 -31.21 -3.80
N THR A 341 -22.87 -32.23 -4.64
CA THR A 341 -21.76 -33.20 -4.47
C THR A 341 -20.43 -32.47 -4.66
N VAL A 342 -19.53 -32.61 -3.68
CA VAL A 342 -18.18 -32.02 -3.74
C VAL A 342 -17.23 -33.00 -4.43
N VAL A 343 -16.52 -32.52 -5.44
CA VAL A 343 -15.60 -33.31 -6.26
C VAL A 343 -14.28 -32.58 -6.46
N ARG A 344 -13.20 -33.34 -6.58
CA ARG A 344 -11.87 -32.81 -6.92
C ARG A 344 -11.69 -32.80 -8.42
N LEU A 345 -11.34 -31.65 -8.99
CA LEU A 345 -10.99 -31.52 -10.40
C LEU A 345 -9.57 -32.05 -10.63
N LEU A 346 -9.44 -32.97 -11.58
CA LEU A 346 -8.16 -33.53 -12.02
C LEU A 346 -7.66 -32.87 -13.31
N GLY A 347 -8.57 -32.34 -14.12
CA GLY A 347 -8.27 -31.65 -15.37
C GLY A 347 -9.53 -31.32 -16.16
N ALA A 348 -9.36 -30.61 -17.28
CA ALA A 348 -10.44 -30.30 -18.20
C ALA A 348 -9.99 -30.54 -19.65
N ARG A 349 -10.92 -30.96 -20.50
CA ARG A 349 -10.68 -31.23 -21.92
C ARG A 349 -11.94 -31.00 -22.74
N GLU A 350 -11.88 -30.12 -23.73
CA GLU A 350 -12.93 -29.92 -24.74
C GLU A 350 -14.35 -29.76 -24.16
N GLY A 351 -14.51 -28.96 -23.10
CA GLY A 351 -15.80 -28.73 -22.43
C GLY A 351 -16.21 -29.78 -21.38
N TRP A 352 -15.35 -30.76 -21.12
CA TRP A 352 -15.50 -31.77 -20.07
C TRP A 352 -14.52 -31.54 -18.93
N ALA A 353 -14.97 -31.75 -17.70
CA ALA A 353 -14.14 -31.73 -16.50
C ALA A 353 -13.97 -33.17 -15.98
N GLN A 354 -12.72 -33.58 -15.75
CA GLN A 354 -12.43 -34.83 -15.07
C GLN A 354 -12.52 -34.61 -13.56
N VAL A 355 -13.40 -35.36 -12.91
CA VAL A 355 -13.72 -35.23 -11.50
C VAL A 355 -13.40 -36.52 -10.74
N GLU A 356 -12.97 -36.36 -9.49
CA GLU A 356 -12.80 -37.44 -8.52
C GLU A 356 -13.65 -37.14 -7.29
N ARG A 357 -14.53 -38.06 -6.93
CA ARG A 357 -15.34 -37.95 -5.72
C ARG A 357 -14.57 -38.48 -4.51
N ALA A 358 -15.00 -38.13 -3.29
CA ALA A 358 -14.37 -38.53 -2.04
C ALA A 358 -14.18 -40.06 -1.86
N ASP A 359 -14.98 -40.89 -2.54
CA ASP A 359 -14.85 -42.36 -2.56
C ASP A 359 -13.77 -42.88 -3.53
N GLY A 360 -13.04 -41.99 -4.19
CA GLY A 360 -11.99 -42.30 -5.16
C GLY A 360 -12.51 -42.64 -6.55
N ARG A 361 -13.84 -42.62 -6.78
CA ARG A 361 -14.39 -42.82 -8.12
C ARG A 361 -14.10 -41.61 -9.00
N ARG A 362 -13.64 -41.89 -10.22
CA ARG A 362 -13.29 -40.89 -11.23
C ARG A 362 -14.22 -40.96 -12.44
N GLY A 363 -14.37 -39.84 -13.11
CA GLY A 363 -15.00 -39.80 -14.43
C GLY A 363 -15.05 -38.38 -14.98
N TRP A 364 -15.81 -38.21 -16.05
CA TRP A 364 -15.95 -36.98 -16.80
C TRP A 364 -17.37 -36.44 -16.69
N VAL A 365 -17.50 -35.16 -16.42
CA VAL A 365 -18.77 -34.43 -16.36
C VAL A 365 -18.67 -33.20 -17.26
N GLU A 366 -19.79 -32.71 -17.77
CA GLU A 366 -19.79 -31.45 -18.51
C GLU A 366 -19.29 -30.32 -17.63
N GLN A 367 -18.39 -29.49 -18.16
CA GLN A 367 -17.77 -28.42 -17.39
C GLN A 367 -18.79 -27.39 -16.89
N ALA A 368 -19.89 -27.19 -17.62
CA ALA A 368 -20.98 -26.29 -17.21
C ALA A 368 -21.78 -26.82 -16.00
N ALA A 369 -21.72 -28.12 -15.71
CA ALA A 369 -22.41 -28.74 -14.58
C ALA A 369 -21.60 -28.67 -13.27
N VAL A 370 -20.40 -28.08 -13.28
CA VAL A 370 -19.56 -27.94 -12.09
C VAL A 370 -19.06 -26.51 -11.93
N ALA A 371 -18.95 -26.05 -10.70
CA ALA A 371 -18.30 -24.77 -10.38
C ALA A 371 -17.20 -24.96 -9.33
N THR A 372 -16.09 -24.26 -9.53
CA THR A 372 -14.93 -24.30 -8.65
C THR A 372 -15.19 -23.54 -7.35
N ILE A 373 -14.78 -24.14 -6.24
CA ILE A 373 -14.83 -23.54 -4.91
C ILE A 373 -13.84 -22.40 -4.82
#